data_AF-A0A8D0HIF6-F1
#
_entry.id   AF-A0A8D0HIF6-F1
#
_cell.length_a   1.000
_cell.length_b   1.000
_cell.length_c   1.000
_cell.angle_alpha   90.00
_cell.angle_beta   90.00
_cell.angle_gamma   90.00
#
_symmetry.space_group_name_H-M   'P 1'
#
loop_
_entity.id
_entity.type
_entity.pdbx_description
1 polymer ?
#
loop_
_entity_poly.entity_id
_entity_poly.type
_entity_poly.pdbx_seq_one_letter_code
_entity_poly.pdbx_strand_id
1 'polypeptide(L)'
;HSIPAQLSEPSVSLAVFSLAGLLSYKGLEPILAEAAIEGEEWEQLQKEAAAAREPAHPGYKVLSQVASAFVGHEETENLSSPVTFLFSHSLSQQEPRLGRRMLCAFWEPHNGGGRWSTRGCRVLFSDASSTQCSCTHLTSFAVLMAFYELEVSLGPGFSLGSGEESGLL
;
A
#
# COMPACT_ATOMS: atom_id res chain seq x y z
N HIS A 1 0.31 68.51 -29.94
CA HIS A 1 0.85 67.16 -30.13
C HIS A 1 0.81 66.44 -28.79
N SER A 2 -0.22 65.62 -28.61
CA SER A 2 -0.56 64.96 -27.35
C SER A 2 0.15 63.61 -27.28
N ILE A 3 0.83 63.35 -26.17
CA ILE A 3 1.53 62.10 -25.86
C ILE A 3 0.47 60.99 -25.70
N PRO A 4 0.61 59.79 -26.32
CA PRO A 4 -0.33 58.72 -26.09
C PRO A 4 -0.10 58.13 -24.69
N ALA A 5 -1.18 58.02 -23.91
CA ALA A 5 -1.18 57.30 -22.66
C ALA A 5 -0.85 55.83 -22.93
N GLN A 6 0.23 55.34 -22.32
CA GLN A 6 0.50 53.91 -22.17
C GLN A 6 -0.65 53.30 -21.38
N LEU A 7 -1.45 52.46 -22.04
CA LEU A 7 -2.37 51.55 -21.38
C LEU A 7 -1.51 50.47 -20.71
N SER A 8 -1.35 50.55 -19.38
CA SER A 8 -0.82 49.44 -18.60
C SER A 8 -1.80 48.27 -18.74
N GLU A 9 -1.37 47.18 -19.36
CA GLU A 9 -2.15 45.94 -19.33
C GLU A 9 -2.37 45.52 -17.86
N PRO A 10 -3.59 45.13 -17.47
CA PRO A 10 -3.77 44.55 -16.16
C PRO A 10 -2.97 43.25 -16.13
N SER A 11 -2.00 43.17 -15.22
CA SER A 11 -1.39 41.90 -14.85
C SER A 11 -2.53 40.99 -14.38
N VAL A 12 -3.00 40.11 -15.27
CA VAL A 12 -3.93 39.03 -14.90
C VAL A 12 -3.14 38.16 -13.93
N SER A 13 -3.34 38.38 -12.64
CA SER A 13 -2.92 37.43 -11.61
C SER A 13 -3.72 36.16 -11.87
N LEU A 14 -3.16 35.25 -12.66
CA LEU A 14 -3.65 33.88 -12.74
C LEU A 14 -3.62 33.36 -11.30
N ALA A 15 -4.78 33.28 -10.67
CA ALA A 15 -4.90 32.58 -9.42
C ALA A 15 -4.45 31.14 -9.68
N VAL A 16 -3.30 30.78 -9.10
CA VAL A 16 -2.77 29.42 -9.18
C VAL A 16 -3.65 28.58 -8.26
N PHE A 17 -4.67 27.94 -8.82
CA PHE A 17 -5.51 27.02 -8.08
C PHE A 17 -4.85 25.64 -8.10
N SER A 18 -4.57 25.08 -6.93
CA SER A 18 -4.19 23.67 -6.79
C SER A 18 -5.45 22.84 -6.58
N LEU A 19 -5.72 21.91 -7.49
CA LEU A 19 -6.74 20.88 -7.29
C LEU A 19 -6.14 19.75 -6.45
N ALA A 20 -6.86 19.27 -5.44
CA ALA A 20 -6.53 18.04 -4.74
C ALA A 20 -7.74 17.10 -4.77
N GLY A 21 -7.49 15.80 -4.85
CA GLY A 21 -8.53 14.78 -4.87
C GLY A 21 -8.11 13.53 -4.12
N LEU A 22 -9.12 12.83 -3.61
CA LEU A 22 -8.99 11.53 -2.96
C LEU A 22 -9.98 10.56 -3.61
N LEU A 23 -9.49 9.41 -4.02
CA LEU A 23 -10.29 8.34 -4.61
C LEU A 23 -10.10 7.05 -3.83
N SER A 24 -11.18 6.31 -3.59
CA SER A 24 -11.16 5.02 -2.90
C SER A 24 -11.76 3.96 -3.80
N TYR A 25 -11.03 2.86 -3.98
CA TYR A 25 -11.42 1.73 -4.82
C TYR A 25 -11.77 0.53 -3.94
N LYS A 26 -12.96 -0.04 -4.18
CA LYS A 26 -13.42 -1.28 -3.54
C LYS A 26 -13.34 -2.44 -4.51
N GLY A 27 -13.00 -3.63 -4.02
CA GLY A 27 -13.00 -4.86 -4.80
C GLY A 27 -11.73 -5.10 -5.63
N LEU A 28 -10.68 -4.30 -5.41
CA LEU A 28 -9.36 -4.54 -6.03
C LEU A 28 -8.49 -5.49 -5.21
N GLU A 29 -8.86 -5.74 -3.94
CA GLU A 29 -8.09 -6.53 -3.00
C GLU A 29 -7.75 -7.94 -3.53
N PRO A 30 -8.67 -8.70 -4.16
CA PRO A 30 -8.35 -10.04 -4.69
C PRO A 30 -7.38 -10.00 -5.88
N ILE A 31 -7.50 -8.99 -6.75
CA ILE A 31 -6.66 -8.85 -7.95
C ILE A 31 -5.22 -8.50 -7.56
N LEU A 32 -5.06 -7.78 -6.45
CA LEU A 32 -3.77 -7.30 -5.97
C LEU A 32 -3.15 -8.19 -4.89
N ALA A 33 -3.78 -9.33 -4.55
CA ALA A 33 -3.34 -10.24 -3.50
C ALA A 33 -2.12 -11.10 -3.90
N GLU A 34 -1.91 -11.33 -5.20
CA GLU A 34 -0.82 -12.14 -5.73
C GLU A 34 0.38 -11.31 -6.22
N ALA A 35 0.32 -9.99 -6.05
CA ALA A 35 1.40 -9.11 -6.48
C ALA A 35 2.68 -9.34 -5.66
N ALA A 36 3.85 -9.06 -6.25
CA ALA A 36 5.08 -9.01 -5.46
C ALA A 36 5.04 -7.83 -4.47
N ILE A 37 5.74 -7.98 -3.34
CA ILE A 37 6.02 -6.88 -2.41
C ILE A 37 7.54 -6.67 -2.35
N GLU A 38 7.94 -5.41 -2.30
CA GLU A 38 9.31 -5.01 -1.94
C GLU A 38 9.34 -3.95 -0.85
N GLY A 39 10.52 -3.78 -0.25
CA GLY A 39 10.79 -2.76 0.75
C GLY A 39 11.39 -3.35 2.02
N GLU A 40 12.06 -2.50 2.78
CA GLU A 40 12.89 -2.90 3.93
C GLU A 40 12.08 -3.68 4.98
N GLU A 41 10.84 -3.24 5.26
CA GLU A 41 10.00 -3.87 6.27
C GLU A 41 9.57 -5.29 5.87
N TRP A 42 9.31 -5.52 4.58
CA TRP A 42 9.00 -6.84 4.02
C TRP A 42 10.24 -7.74 3.97
N GLU A 43 11.38 -7.22 3.52
CA GLU A 43 12.65 -7.96 3.50
C GLU A 43 13.09 -8.40 4.90
N GLN A 44 12.90 -7.54 5.89
CA GLN A 44 13.21 -7.82 7.29
C GLN A 44 12.34 -8.96 7.84
N LEU A 45 11.04 -8.96 7.53
CA LEU A 45 10.12 -10.05 7.87
C LEU A 45 10.57 -11.39 7.28
N GLN A 46 11.00 -11.40 6.02
CA GLN A 46 11.48 -12.61 5.35
C GLN A 46 12.77 -13.15 6.00
N LYS A 47 13.71 -12.27 6.34
CA LYS A 47 14.95 -12.66 7.06
C LYS A 47 14.63 -13.25 8.43
N GLU A 48 13.68 -12.67 9.15
CA GLU A 48 13.25 -13.19 10.45
C GLU A 48 12.53 -14.54 10.35
N ALA A 49 11.70 -14.73 9.32
CA ALA A 49 11.06 -16.02 9.06
C ALA A 49 12.10 -17.11 8.75
N ALA A 50 13.11 -16.79 7.92
CA ALA A 50 14.19 -17.71 7.59
C ALA A 50 15.09 -18.06 8.80
N ALA A 51 15.20 -17.15 9.77
CA ALA A 51 15.92 -17.38 11.01
C ALA A 51 15.08 -18.06 12.11
N ALA A 52 13.77 -18.24 11.88
CA ALA A 52 12.89 -18.86 12.85
C ALA A 52 13.22 -20.34 13.05
N ARG A 53 12.91 -20.85 14.25
CA ARG A 53 13.15 -22.26 14.61
C ARG A 53 12.28 -23.23 13.81
N GLU A 54 11.11 -22.80 13.40
CA GLU A 54 10.17 -23.59 12.60
C GLU A 54 10.09 -22.99 11.19
N PRO A 55 10.03 -23.85 10.14
CA PRO A 55 9.88 -23.38 8.77
C PRO A 55 8.58 -22.58 8.64
N ALA A 56 8.75 -21.30 8.31
CA ALA A 56 7.69 -20.34 8.13
C ALA A 56 7.81 -19.69 6.75
N HIS A 57 6.71 -19.69 6.00
CA HIS A 57 6.61 -19.02 4.72
C HIS A 57 5.98 -17.62 4.91
N PRO A 58 6.69 -16.54 4.54
CA PRO A 58 6.12 -15.19 4.59
C PRO A 58 4.97 -15.06 3.58
N GLY A 59 3.77 -14.81 4.09
CA GLY A 59 2.57 -14.52 3.31
C GLY A 59 2.07 -13.11 3.59
N TYR A 60 1.13 -12.63 2.77
CA TYR A 60 0.46 -11.36 3.03
C TYR A 60 -0.99 -11.35 2.53
N LYS A 61 -1.78 -10.40 3.05
CA LYS A 61 -3.14 -10.11 2.61
C LYS A 61 -3.37 -8.61 2.50
N VAL A 62 -4.02 -8.17 1.43
CA VAL A 62 -4.50 -6.78 1.32
C VAL A 62 -5.69 -6.61 2.27
N LEU A 63 -5.56 -5.76 3.29
CA LEU A 63 -6.55 -5.61 4.36
C LEU A 63 -7.52 -4.46 4.14
N SER A 64 -7.10 -3.41 3.42
CA SER A 64 -7.91 -2.22 3.19
C SER A 64 -8.28 -2.08 1.71
N GLN A 65 -9.25 -1.20 1.46
CA GLN A 65 -9.44 -0.61 0.13
C GLN A 65 -8.17 0.11 -0.33
N VAL A 66 -8.03 0.24 -1.65
CA VAL A 66 -6.98 1.06 -2.25
C VAL A 66 -7.44 2.51 -2.25
N ALA A 67 -6.64 3.41 -1.71
CA ALA A 67 -6.92 4.85 -1.72
C ALA A 67 -5.82 5.61 -2.45
N SER A 68 -6.20 6.51 -3.36
CA SER A 68 -5.26 7.34 -4.11
C SER A 68 -5.49 8.81 -3.82
N ALA A 69 -4.42 9.51 -3.50
CA ALA A 69 -4.43 10.97 -3.38
C ALA A 69 -3.68 11.56 -4.56
N PHE A 70 -4.19 12.65 -5.13
CA PHE A 70 -3.54 13.36 -6.21
C PHE A 70 -3.71 14.86 -6.04
N VAL A 71 -2.72 15.60 -6.53
CA VAL A 71 -2.73 17.05 -6.61
C VAL A 71 -2.47 17.43 -8.06
N GLY A 72 -3.13 18.46 -8.57
CA GLY A 72 -2.97 18.96 -9.95
C GLY A 72 -1.64 19.67 -10.21
N HIS A 73 -0.64 19.47 -9.36
CA HIS A 73 0.70 20.01 -9.47
C HIS A 73 1.69 18.86 -9.76
N GLU A 74 2.81 19.16 -10.41
CA GLU A 74 3.76 18.14 -10.88
C GLU A 74 4.61 17.53 -9.75
N GLU A 75 4.75 18.23 -8.63
CA GLU A 75 5.49 17.73 -7.46
C GLU A 75 4.63 16.79 -6.61
N THR A 76 4.69 15.50 -6.91
CA THR A 76 3.96 14.43 -6.21
C THR A 76 4.88 13.44 -5.47
N GLU A 77 6.19 13.51 -5.69
CA GLU A 77 7.22 12.68 -5.04
C GLU A 77 8.06 13.50 -4.04
N ASN A 78 8.63 12.83 -3.02
CA ASN A 78 9.49 13.44 -2.01
C ASN A 78 8.90 14.68 -1.32
N LEU A 79 7.63 14.56 -0.93
CA LEU A 79 6.90 15.63 -0.25
C LEU A 79 7.62 16.04 1.03
N SER A 80 7.87 17.35 1.18
CA SER A 80 8.45 17.93 2.38
C SER A 80 7.58 17.73 3.62
N SER A 81 6.27 17.65 3.43
CA SER A 81 5.30 17.22 4.44
C SER A 81 4.62 15.93 3.97
N PRO A 82 4.78 14.82 4.71
CA PRO A 82 4.15 13.56 4.34
C PRO A 82 2.63 13.62 4.45
N VAL A 83 1.94 12.82 3.64
CA VAL A 83 0.48 12.65 3.71
C VAL A 83 0.15 11.54 4.68
N THR A 84 -0.89 11.79 5.51
CA THR A 84 -1.39 10.81 6.47
C THR A 84 -2.74 10.27 6.04
N PHE A 85 -2.84 8.95 5.95
CA PHE A 85 -4.08 8.23 5.65
C PHE A 85 -4.52 7.42 6.87
N LEU A 86 -5.83 7.36 7.10
CA LEU A 86 -6.43 6.45 8.08
C LEU A 86 -7.29 5.42 7.33
N PHE A 87 -6.83 4.18 7.31
CA PHE A 87 -7.53 3.08 6.66
C PHE A 87 -8.35 2.30 7.68
N SER A 88 -9.64 2.12 7.43
CA SER A 88 -10.46 1.17 8.17
C SER A 88 -10.31 -0.24 7.60
N HIS A 89 -10.17 -1.23 8.47
CA HIS A 89 -10.12 -2.66 8.14
C HIS A 89 -10.70 -3.49 9.30
N SER A 90 -10.72 -4.82 9.18
CA SER A 90 -11.23 -5.70 10.23
C SER A 90 -10.34 -6.93 10.36
N LEU A 91 -9.65 -7.05 11.50
CA LEU A 91 -8.87 -8.24 11.82
C LEU A 91 -9.75 -9.29 12.50
N SER A 92 -10.16 -10.29 11.73
CA SER A 92 -10.85 -11.46 12.25
C SER A 92 -9.94 -12.30 13.16
N GLN A 93 -10.55 -13.04 14.08
CA GLN A 93 -9.86 -14.05 14.90
C GLN A 93 -9.23 -15.17 14.06
N GLN A 94 -9.72 -15.37 12.83
CA GLN A 94 -9.22 -16.35 11.86
C GLN A 94 -7.92 -15.91 11.17
N GLU A 95 -7.58 -14.61 11.21
CA GLU A 95 -6.37 -14.13 10.54
C GLU A 95 -5.10 -14.67 11.23
N PRO A 96 -4.04 -15.00 10.48
CA PRO A 96 -2.78 -15.49 11.03
C PRO A 96 -2.19 -14.51 12.06
N ARG A 97 -1.76 -15.03 13.22
CA ARG A 97 -1.19 -14.21 14.31
C ARG A 97 0.33 -14.22 14.33
N LEU A 98 0.94 -15.31 13.88
CA LEU A 98 2.38 -15.46 13.92
C LEU A 98 3.03 -14.54 12.89
N GLY A 99 4.06 -13.79 13.32
CA GLY A 99 4.77 -12.86 12.45
C GLY A 99 3.91 -11.71 11.93
N ARG A 100 2.72 -11.46 12.52
CA ARG A 100 1.78 -10.46 12.02
C ARG A 100 2.41 -9.07 12.06
N ARG A 101 2.45 -8.38 10.92
CA ARG A 101 2.81 -6.96 10.79
C ARG A 101 1.90 -6.26 9.81
N MET A 102 1.57 -5.01 10.11
CA MET A 102 0.90 -4.13 9.16
C MET A 102 1.93 -3.38 8.35
N LEU A 103 1.72 -3.31 7.05
CA LEU A 103 2.58 -2.60 6.12
C LEU A 103 1.74 -1.55 5.40
N CYS A 104 2.21 -0.32 5.40
CA CYS A 104 1.69 0.73 4.53
C CYS A 104 2.43 0.63 3.20
N ALA A 105 1.73 0.25 2.13
CA ALA A 105 2.34 0.08 0.82
C ALA A 105 1.61 0.91 -0.24
N PHE A 106 2.33 1.19 -1.32
CA PHE A 106 1.77 1.79 -2.51
C PHE A 106 1.97 0.90 -3.72
N TRP A 107 1.08 1.07 -4.70
CA TRP A 107 1.17 0.38 -5.98
C TRP A 107 2.21 1.07 -6.86
N GLU A 108 3.33 0.38 -7.08
CA GLU A 108 4.40 0.81 -7.96
C GLU A 108 4.24 0.14 -9.34
N PRO A 109 4.09 0.91 -10.44
CA PRO A 109 4.12 0.36 -11.79
C PRO A 109 5.46 -0.35 -12.05
N HIS A 110 5.39 -1.61 -12.48
CA HIS A 110 6.59 -2.44 -12.68
C HIS A 110 6.35 -3.47 -13.80
N ASN A 111 7.27 -3.55 -14.76
CA ASN A 111 7.29 -4.53 -15.86
C ASN A 111 5.93 -4.75 -16.58
N GLY A 112 5.17 -3.69 -16.83
CA GLY A 112 3.88 -3.78 -17.53
C GLY A 112 2.68 -4.19 -16.66
N GLY A 113 2.91 -4.46 -15.36
CA GLY A 113 1.88 -4.60 -14.35
C GLY A 113 2.16 -3.67 -13.18
N GLY A 114 2.38 -4.24 -12.00
CA GLY A 114 2.84 -3.50 -10.83
C GLY A 114 3.14 -4.41 -9.67
N ARG A 115 3.65 -3.81 -8.61
CA ARG A 115 3.99 -4.46 -7.35
C ARG A 115 3.69 -3.52 -6.19
N TRP A 116 3.55 -4.09 -5.00
CA TRP A 116 3.50 -3.31 -3.79
C TRP A 116 4.92 -2.89 -3.37
N SER A 117 5.05 -1.65 -2.92
CA SER A 117 6.29 -1.14 -2.34
C SER A 117 5.99 -0.42 -1.04
N THR A 118 6.77 -0.66 0.02
CA THR A 118 6.65 0.08 1.29
C THR A 118 7.53 1.33 1.33
N ARG A 119 8.26 1.63 0.25
CA ARG A 119 9.22 2.74 0.21
C ARG A 119 8.55 4.09 0.43
N GLY A 120 9.13 4.90 1.30
CA GLY A 120 8.62 6.23 1.64
C GLY A 120 7.32 6.21 2.45
N CYS A 121 6.84 5.03 2.88
CA CYS A 121 5.66 4.87 3.71
C CYS A 121 6.04 4.23 5.06
N ARG A 122 5.32 4.60 6.12
CA ARG A 122 5.45 3.99 7.44
C ARG A 122 4.12 3.92 8.16
N VAL A 123 3.96 2.90 8.99
CA VAL A 123 2.85 2.81 9.94
C VAL A 123 3.11 3.77 11.10
N LEU A 124 2.14 4.65 11.39
CA LEU A 124 2.16 5.49 12.58
C LEU A 124 1.51 4.78 13.77
N PHE A 125 0.38 4.14 13.50
CA PHE A 125 -0.42 3.44 14.49
C PHE A 125 -1.24 2.35 13.79
N SER A 126 -1.51 1.26 14.49
CA SER A 126 -2.40 0.21 14.02
C SER A 126 -3.11 -0.47 15.18
N ASP A 127 -4.41 -0.70 15.02
CA ASP A 127 -5.24 -1.52 15.88
C ASP A 127 -6.02 -2.57 15.05
N ALA A 128 -6.98 -3.26 15.67
CA ALA A 128 -7.75 -4.31 15.01
C ALA A 128 -8.76 -3.81 13.94
N SER A 129 -9.00 -2.50 13.88
CA SER A 129 -10.04 -1.86 13.08
C SER A 129 -9.52 -0.77 12.14
N SER A 130 -8.31 -0.28 12.41
CA SER A 130 -7.74 0.84 11.69
C SER A 130 -6.22 0.82 11.69
N THR A 131 -5.64 1.35 10.62
CA THR A 131 -4.21 1.57 10.48
C THR A 131 -3.96 2.95 9.91
N GLN A 132 -3.10 3.71 10.56
CA GLN A 132 -2.68 5.04 10.14
C GLN A 132 -1.32 4.97 9.45
N CYS A 133 -1.26 5.46 8.22
CA CYS A 133 -0.08 5.45 7.35
C CYS A 133 0.42 6.87 7.10
N SER A 134 1.73 7.06 7.09
CA SER A 134 2.41 8.30 6.69
C SER A 134 3.29 8.01 5.49
N CYS A 135 3.06 8.69 4.36
CA CYS A 135 3.80 8.49 3.12
C CYS A 135 4.36 9.81 2.56
N THR A 136 5.52 9.77 1.92
CA THR A 136 6.23 10.95 1.37
C THR A 136 5.98 11.15 -0.12
N HIS A 137 4.95 10.54 -0.69
CA HIS A 137 4.57 10.68 -2.09
C HIS A 137 3.05 10.56 -2.25
N LEU A 138 2.52 10.91 -3.43
CA LEU A 138 1.12 10.81 -3.82
C LEU A 138 0.96 9.75 -4.91
N THR A 139 0.44 8.59 -4.54
CA THR A 139 0.21 7.45 -5.44
C THR A 139 -1.11 6.74 -5.06
N SER A 140 -1.14 5.41 -5.11
CA SER A 140 -2.26 4.56 -4.73
C SER A 140 -1.83 3.65 -3.60
N PHE A 141 -2.46 3.77 -2.44
CA PHE A 141 -2.03 3.19 -1.17
C PHE A 141 -3.00 2.13 -0.67
N ALA A 142 -2.47 1.15 0.06
CA ALA A 142 -3.26 0.20 0.82
C ALA A 142 -2.51 -0.24 2.09
N VAL A 143 -3.26 -0.81 3.02
CA VAL A 143 -2.72 -1.52 4.19
C VAL A 143 -2.68 -3.01 3.86
N LEU A 144 -1.49 -3.58 3.99
CA LEU A 144 -1.24 -5.00 3.85
C LEU A 144 -0.95 -5.59 5.23
N MET A 145 -1.37 -6.82 5.47
CA MET A 145 -0.95 -7.59 6.62
C MET A 145 -0.03 -8.70 6.15
N ALA A 146 1.22 -8.61 6.57
CA ALA A 146 2.18 -9.68 6.44
C ALA A 146 2.07 -10.64 7.63
N PHE A 147 2.36 -11.91 7.38
CA PHE A 147 2.31 -12.96 8.39
C PHE A 147 3.21 -14.14 8.03
N TYR A 148 3.39 -15.05 8.97
CA TYR A 148 4.10 -16.31 8.78
C TYR A 148 3.10 -17.45 8.64
N GLU A 149 3.13 -18.13 7.50
CA GLU A 149 2.46 -19.40 7.27
C GLU A 149 3.34 -20.52 7.79
N LEU A 150 2.87 -21.23 8.81
CA LEU A 150 3.59 -22.39 9.32
C LEU A 150 3.40 -23.57 8.38
N GLU A 151 4.50 -24.19 7.96
CA GLU A 151 4.43 -25.53 7.40
C GLU A 151 4.17 -26.51 8.54
N VAL A 152 2.91 -26.90 8.73
CA VAL A 152 2.59 -27.98 9.65
C VAL A 152 3.08 -29.28 9.02
N SER A 153 4.31 -29.69 9.35
CA SER A 153 4.79 -31.04 9.08
C SER A 153 4.02 -32.00 9.98
N LEU A 154 2.80 -32.37 9.58
CA LEU A 154 2.20 -33.61 10.05
C LEU A 154 3.13 -34.74 9.58
N GLY A 155 3.39 -35.72 10.45
CA GLY A 155 4.37 -36.78 10.20
C GLY A 155 4.21 -37.48 8.83
N PRO A 156 5.16 -38.34 8.44
CA PRO A 156 5.25 -38.85 7.07
C PRO A 156 3.92 -39.45 6.60
N GLY A 157 3.25 -38.75 5.66
CA GLY A 157 1.99 -39.20 5.06
C GLY A 157 0.90 -38.13 4.82
N PHE A 158 1.04 -36.89 5.29
CA PHE A 158 0.02 -35.86 5.05
C PHE A 158 0.63 -34.51 4.65
N SER A 159 0.76 -34.27 3.34
CA SER A 159 1.03 -32.94 2.79
C SER A 159 -0.31 -32.31 2.44
N LEU A 160 -0.73 -31.27 3.17
CA LEU A 160 -1.86 -30.45 2.77
C LEU A 160 -1.35 -29.53 1.65
N GLY A 161 -1.51 -29.96 0.41
CA GLY A 161 -1.33 -29.09 -0.75
C GLY A 161 -2.31 -27.91 -0.65
N SER A 162 -1.79 -26.70 -0.88
CA SER A 162 -2.57 -25.50 -1.13
C SER A 162 -3.70 -25.81 -2.12
N GLY A 163 -4.93 -25.44 -1.75
CA GLY A 163 -6.13 -25.76 -2.52
C GLY A 163 -6.08 -25.22 -3.94
N GLU A 164 -5.98 -26.14 -4.89
CA GLU A 164 -6.39 -25.94 -6.28
C GLU A 164 -7.79 -26.55 -6.40
N GLU A 165 -8.83 -25.75 -6.14
CA GLU A 165 -10.22 -26.16 -6.38
C GLU A 165 -10.49 -26.11 -7.90
N SER A 166 -10.05 -27.14 -8.62
CA SER A 166 -10.56 -27.40 -9.97
C SER A 166 -11.82 -28.23 -9.85
N GLY A 167 -12.96 -27.55 -9.99
CA GLY A 167 -14.28 -28.16 -10.04
C GLY A 167 -14.40 -29.22 -11.14
N LEU A 168 -15.00 -30.34 -10.78
CA LEU A 168 -15.57 -31.33 -11.69
C LEU A 168 -17.06 -31.41 -11.40
N LEU A 169 -17.86 -30.73 -12.23
CA LEU A 169 -19.21 -31.09 -12.62
C LEU A 169 -19.38 -30.76 -14.10
#